data_AF-A0A0T7A1S7-F1
#
_entry.id   AF-A0A0T7A1S7-F1
#
_cell.length_a   1.000
_cell.length_b   1.000
_cell.length_c   1.000
_cell.angle_alpha   90.00
_cell.angle_beta   90.00
_cell.angle_gamma   90.00
#
_symmetry.space_group_name_H-M   'P 1'
#
loop_
_entity.id
_entity.type
_entity.pdbx_description
1 polymer ?
#
loop_
_entity_poly.entity_id
_entity_poly.type
_entity_poly.pdbx_seq_one_letter_code
_entity_poly.pdbx_strand_id
1 'polypeptide(L)'
;MVPLVWQKDRRMDLATIVIVDAVLREGGIRRAAKLSGRAPSSVSAAIKRFEQAISMSLFRREETALVLTLEARARATEIREATTKIAAIMEAAGKEAIDPTPPIGLVALDRFVRIARSGSIRATAKALGLGQPQLTRQMADLERHLGSRLFERSHGGVLGTATAERIIPLVEALLDIWARLTHASADRFRRDAATWRLGAVMPLGPESEIARMLAALTANWQRTRPRQPLYISSTTADELLAGLRSRRFDAALLDVAEIPLDCDGRLVSQMPLALAGPASVLSAFAGDLPRLLAACPIAVPSVRSGLRRETARFLDDTLDETERRRIALVEVDSIPVIINLVAQHGYLSVLPESSLARMHRPPAMIQLGPAYRQSLTLVWPRGAFAGEIGELMISMMKASAPT
;
A
#
# COMPACT_ATOMS: atom_id res chain seq x y z
N MET A 1 -10.84 14.90 15.02
CA MET A 1 -10.56 15.54 13.72
C MET A 1 -11.05 14.60 12.63
N VAL A 2 -12.16 14.93 11.97
CA VAL A 2 -12.72 14.10 10.89
C VAL A 2 -11.71 14.08 9.73
N PRO A 3 -11.36 12.91 9.14
CA PRO A 3 -10.42 12.85 8.04
C PRO A 3 -10.83 13.81 6.90
N LEU A 4 -9.86 14.48 6.28
CA LEU A 4 -10.06 15.48 5.20
C LEU A 4 -10.97 14.97 4.05
N VAL A 5 -11.03 13.65 3.85
CA VAL A 5 -11.88 12.96 2.87
C VAL A 5 -13.35 13.35 3.03
N TRP A 6 -13.85 13.44 4.26
CA TRP A 6 -15.28 13.62 4.54
C TRP A 6 -15.75 15.08 4.53
N GLN A 7 -14.85 16.05 4.35
CA GLN A 7 -15.24 17.46 4.24
C GLN A 7 -15.75 17.83 2.83
N LYS A 8 -15.22 17.19 1.78
CA LYS A 8 -15.65 17.38 0.39
C LYS A 8 -16.84 16.48 0.00
N ASP A 9 -17.05 15.39 0.73
CA ASP A 9 -17.95 14.27 0.37
C ASP A 9 -19.36 14.30 0.98
N ARG A 10 -19.73 15.38 1.67
CA ARG A 10 -20.97 15.47 2.47
C ARG A 10 -22.29 15.32 1.68
N ARG A 11 -22.24 15.20 0.36
CA ARG A 11 -23.43 15.14 -0.52
C ARG A 11 -23.56 13.85 -1.33
N MET A 12 -22.69 12.84 -1.12
CA MET A 12 -22.82 11.57 -1.83
C MET A 12 -23.83 10.64 -1.15
N ASP A 13 -24.69 10.01 -1.97
CA ASP A 13 -25.78 9.14 -1.54
C ASP A 13 -25.92 7.89 -2.44
N LEU A 14 -26.57 6.84 -1.93
CA LEU A 14 -26.73 5.56 -2.64
C LEU A 14 -27.47 5.73 -3.97
N ALA A 15 -28.53 6.55 -3.99
CA ALA A 15 -29.30 6.81 -5.20
C ALA A 15 -28.43 7.37 -6.32
N THR A 16 -27.47 8.24 -6.00
CA THR A 16 -26.56 8.86 -6.95
C THR A 16 -25.62 7.82 -7.57
N ILE A 17 -25.06 6.92 -6.77
CA ILE A 17 -24.19 5.84 -7.25
C ILE A 17 -24.96 4.92 -8.21
N VAL A 18 -26.17 4.51 -7.84
CA VAL A 18 -27.04 3.64 -8.66
C VAL A 18 -27.41 4.33 -9.99
N ILE A 19 -27.76 5.63 -9.95
CA ILE A 19 -28.07 6.40 -11.16
C ILE A 19 -26.87 6.47 -12.11
N VAL A 20 -25.67 6.70 -11.57
CA VAL A 20 -24.45 6.78 -12.40
C VAL A 20 -24.15 5.44 -13.06
N ASP A 21 -24.25 4.33 -12.32
CA ASP A 21 -24.10 2.99 -12.89
C ASP A 21 -25.12 2.72 -14.01
N ALA A 22 -26.39 3.12 -13.81
CA ALA A 22 -27.41 3.00 -14.84
C ALA A 22 -27.05 3.78 -16.11
N VAL A 23 -26.51 5.00 -15.99
CA VAL A 23 -26.07 5.78 -17.17
C VAL A 23 -24.88 5.11 -17.86
N LEU A 24 -23.93 4.56 -17.10
CA LEU A 24 -22.77 3.83 -17.64
C LEU A 24 -23.21 2.59 -18.44
N ARG A 25 -24.22 1.86 -17.95
CA ARG A 25 -24.78 0.66 -18.62
C ARG A 25 -25.58 1.00 -19.88
N GLU A 26 -26.42 2.02 -19.79
CA GLU A 26 -27.39 2.36 -20.84
C GLU A 26 -26.81 3.27 -21.93
N GLY A 27 -25.65 3.88 -21.69
CA GLY A 27 -24.98 4.77 -22.63
C GLY A 27 -25.73 6.08 -22.88
N GLY A 28 -26.63 6.51 -21.98
CA GLY A 28 -27.39 7.72 -22.19
C GLY A 28 -28.31 8.15 -21.04
N ILE A 29 -28.31 9.46 -20.75
CA ILE A 29 -29.08 10.09 -19.67
C ILE A 29 -30.58 9.81 -19.80
N ARG A 30 -31.15 9.97 -21.00
CA ARG A 30 -32.60 9.80 -21.23
C ARG A 30 -33.05 8.36 -21.00
N ARG A 31 -32.26 7.37 -21.44
CA ARG A 31 -32.58 5.94 -21.27
C ARG A 31 -32.48 5.55 -19.80
N ALA A 32 -31.42 5.95 -19.11
CA ALA A 32 -31.26 5.72 -17.67
C ALA A 32 -32.37 6.40 -16.85
N ALA A 33 -32.77 7.63 -17.21
CA ALA A 33 -33.88 8.35 -16.57
C ALA A 33 -35.21 7.58 -16.69
N LYS A 34 -35.52 7.07 -17.88
CA LYS A 34 -36.74 6.27 -18.11
C LYS A 34 -36.75 4.97 -17.29
N LEU A 35 -35.62 4.25 -17.25
CA LEU A 35 -35.51 2.98 -16.52
C LEU A 35 -35.51 3.13 -15.00
N SER A 36 -35.04 4.28 -14.49
CA SER A 36 -35.00 4.56 -13.04
C SER A 36 -36.20 5.37 -12.53
N GLY A 37 -37.22 5.59 -13.37
CA GLY A 37 -38.41 6.36 -13.00
C GLY A 37 -38.12 7.82 -12.60
N ARG A 38 -37.06 8.44 -13.15
CA ARG A 38 -36.57 9.77 -12.75
C ARG A 38 -36.62 10.77 -13.91
N ALA A 39 -36.67 12.05 -13.58
CA ALA A 39 -36.51 13.11 -14.57
C ALA A 39 -35.07 13.14 -15.12
N PRO A 40 -34.85 13.38 -16.44
CA PRO A 40 -33.51 13.50 -17.01
C PRO A 40 -32.63 14.55 -16.32
N SER A 41 -33.22 15.65 -15.83
CA SER A 41 -32.53 16.68 -15.07
C SER A 41 -31.95 16.16 -13.75
N SER A 42 -32.66 15.26 -13.06
CA SER A 42 -32.21 14.60 -11.84
C SER A 42 -31.03 13.66 -12.11
N VAL A 43 -31.07 12.93 -13.23
CA VAL A 43 -29.95 12.07 -13.67
C VAL A 43 -28.71 12.90 -13.99
N SER A 44 -28.85 14.00 -14.75
CA SER A 44 -27.75 14.93 -15.02
C SER A 44 -27.15 15.52 -13.73
N ALA A 45 -27.99 15.87 -12.76
CA ALA A 45 -27.54 16.39 -11.47
C ALA A 45 -26.82 15.32 -10.63
N ALA A 46 -27.21 14.04 -10.73
CA ALA A 46 -26.52 12.92 -10.09
C ALA A 46 -25.13 12.70 -10.69
N ILE A 47 -25.02 12.66 -12.02
CA ILE A 47 -23.74 12.58 -12.74
C ILE A 47 -22.80 13.71 -12.28
N LYS A 48 -23.27 14.96 -12.34
CA LYS A 48 -22.46 16.13 -11.97
C LYS A 48 -21.98 16.06 -10.52
N ARG A 49 -22.83 15.63 -9.59
CA ARG A 49 -22.44 15.46 -8.18
C ARG A 49 -21.40 14.36 -8.01
N PHE A 50 -21.55 13.25 -8.72
CA PHE A 50 -20.60 12.14 -8.68
C PHE A 50 -19.24 12.55 -9.25
N GLU A 51 -19.21 13.10 -10.46
CA GLU A 51 -18.00 13.59 -11.12
C GLU A 51 -17.26 14.65 -10.28
N GLN A 52 -17.99 15.53 -9.60
CA GLN A 52 -17.42 16.49 -8.66
C GLN A 52 -16.80 15.82 -7.43
N ALA A 53 -17.48 14.82 -6.85
CA ALA A 53 -17.00 14.11 -5.68
C ALA A 53 -15.72 13.31 -6.00
N ILE A 54 -15.69 12.61 -7.13
CA ILE A 54 -14.51 11.89 -7.60
C ILE A 54 -13.54 12.76 -8.40
N SER A 55 -13.77 14.07 -8.54
CA SER A 55 -12.90 15.01 -9.30
C SER A 55 -12.49 14.49 -10.70
N MET A 56 -13.43 13.89 -11.44
CA MET A 56 -13.18 13.22 -12.72
C MET A 56 -14.45 13.28 -13.59
N SER A 57 -14.28 13.57 -14.88
CA SER A 57 -15.36 13.49 -15.88
C SER A 57 -15.54 12.04 -16.32
N LEU A 58 -16.73 11.49 -16.14
CA LEU A 58 -17.08 10.15 -16.61
C LEU A 58 -17.60 10.17 -18.04
N PHE A 59 -18.21 11.28 -18.42
CA PHE A 59 -18.83 11.43 -19.73
C PHE A 59 -18.24 12.62 -20.48
N ARG A 60 -18.16 12.50 -21.79
CA ARG A 60 -17.90 13.61 -22.71
C ARG A 60 -18.98 13.67 -23.77
N ARG A 61 -19.21 14.86 -24.31
CA ARG A 61 -20.16 15.05 -25.40
C ARG A 61 -19.40 15.07 -26.72
N GLU A 62 -19.73 14.15 -27.61
CA GLU A 62 -19.26 14.15 -29.01
C GLU A 62 -20.46 14.31 -29.92
N GLU A 63 -20.51 15.41 -30.67
CA GLU A 63 -21.62 15.82 -31.54
C GLU A 63 -23.00 15.79 -30.83
N THR A 64 -23.66 14.64 -30.86
CA THR A 64 -24.99 14.37 -30.28
C THR A 64 -25.00 13.21 -29.27
N ALA A 65 -23.89 12.50 -29.10
CA ALA A 65 -23.78 11.32 -28.25
C ALA A 65 -23.03 11.60 -26.93
N LEU A 66 -23.46 10.92 -25.87
CA LEU A 66 -22.76 10.88 -24.60
C LEU A 66 -21.78 9.70 -24.65
N VAL A 67 -20.49 9.99 -24.66
CA VAL A 67 -19.43 8.99 -24.79
C VAL A 67 -18.71 8.84 -23.45
N LEU A 68 -18.40 7.60 -23.07
CA LEU A 68 -17.60 7.30 -21.87
C LEU A 68 -16.16 7.76 -22.06
N THR A 69 -15.60 8.41 -21.05
CA THR A 69 -14.15 8.66 -20.98
C THR A 69 -13.39 7.34 -20.76
N LEU A 70 -12.08 7.33 -21.02
CA LEU A 70 -11.24 6.15 -20.74
C LEU A 70 -11.22 5.85 -19.25
N GLU A 71 -11.22 6.90 -18.43
CA GLU A 71 -11.28 6.83 -16.98
C GLU A 71 -12.60 6.23 -16.50
N ALA A 72 -13.73 6.58 -17.11
CA ALA A 72 -15.02 5.97 -16.82
C ALA A 72 -15.02 4.46 -17.10
N ARG A 73 -14.41 4.04 -18.22
CA ARG A 73 -14.28 2.60 -18.55
C ARG A 73 -13.45 1.86 -17.51
N ALA A 74 -12.34 2.44 -17.07
CA ALA A 74 -11.46 1.86 -16.05
C ALA A 74 -12.15 1.71 -14.69
N ARG A 75 -13.09 2.62 -14.34
CA ARG A 75 -13.79 2.61 -13.04
C ARG A 75 -15.18 1.99 -13.07
N ALA A 76 -15.69 1.60 -14.25
CA ALA A 76 -17.03 1.04 -14.39
C ALA A 76 -17.23 -0.23 -13.54
N THR A 77 -16.19 -1.05 -13.36
CA THR A 77 -16.25 -2.24 -12.50
C THR A 77 -16.40 -1.89 -11.02
N GLU A 78 -15.63 -0.92 -10.52
CA GLU A 78 -15.75 -0.45 -9.12
C GLU A 78 -17.12 0.20 -8.85
N ILE A 79 -17.64 0.96 -9.82
CA ILE A 79 -18.97 1.57 -9.71
C ILE A 79 -20.07 0.49 -9.68
N ARG A 80 -19.96 -0.55 -10.51
CA ARG A 80 -20.87 -1.71 -10.46
C ARG A 80 -20.77 -2.47 -9.14
N GLU A 81 -19.56 -2.70 -8.64
CA GLU A 81 -19.36 -3.34 -7.33
C GLU A 81 -20.05 -2.55 -6.22
N ALA A 82 -19.95 -1.22 -6.23
CA ALA A 82 -20.66 -0.36 -5.29
C ALA A 82 -22.17 -0.55 -5.38
N THR A 83 -22.74 -0.57 -6.60
CA THR A 83 -24.18 -0.84 -6.82
C THR A 83 -24.59 -2.22 -6.29
N THR A 84 -23.77 -3.25 -6.50
CA THR A 84 -24.03 -4.60 -5.95
C THR A 84 -24.05 -4.60 -4.42
N LYS A 85 -23.14 -3.87 -3.76
CA LYS A 85 -23.16 -3.72 -2.30
C LYS A 85 -24.39 -2.95 -1.83
N ILE A 86 -24.80 -1.91 -2.54
CA ILE A 86 -26.03 -1.15 -2.25
C ILE A 86 -27.25 -2.08 -2.30
N ALA A 87 -27.37 -2.90 -3.34
CA ALA A 87 -28.47 -3.87 -3.46
C ALA A 87 -28.48 -4.85 -2.27
N ALA A 88 -27.32 -5.41 -1.91
CA ALA A 88 -27.19 -6.31 -0.77
C ALA A 88 -27.54 -5.65 0.58
N ILE A 89 -27.21 -4.36 0.76
CA ILE A 89 -27.59 -3.60 1.97
C ILE A 89 -29.12 -3.47 2.06
N MET A 90 -29.78 -3.13 0.95
CA MET A 90 -31.22 -2.98 0.90
C MET A 90 -31.94 -4.31 1.18
N GLU A 91 -31.47 -5.38 0.56
CA GLU A 91 -31.99 -6.74 0.76
C GLU A 91 -31.81 -7.20 2.22
N ALA A 92 -30.62 -7.01 2.79
CA ALA A 92 -30.35 -7.34 4.20
C ALA A 92 -31.25 -6.55 5.15
N ALA A 93 -31.62 -5.31 4.80
CA ALA A 93 -32.57 -4.49 5.55
C ALA A 93 -34.04 -4.93 5.42
N GLY A 94 -34.34 -6.01 4.69
CA GLY A 94 -35.70 -6.49 4.49
C GLY A 94 -36.50 -5.66 3.49
N LYS A 95 -35.83 -4.85 2.67
CA LYS A 95 -36.44 -4.15 1.55
C LYS A 95 -36.10 -4.90 0.26
N GLU A 96 -37.10 -5.51 -0.37
CA GLU A 96 -37.00 -5.86 -1.79
C GLU A 96 -36.67 -4.62 -2.61
N ALA A 97 -36.08 -4.81 -3.79
CA ALA A 97 -35.56 -3.77 -4.67
C ALA A 97 -36.50 -2.55 -4.80
N ILE A 98 -36.37 -1.58 -3.90
CA ILE A 98 -37.15 -0.35 -3.96
C ILE A 98 -36.56 0.47 -5.09
N ASP A 99 -37.30 0.51 -6.19
CA ASP A 99 -37.12 1.49 -7.25
C ASP A 99 -38.13 2.63 -7.01
N PRO A 100 -37.70 3.86 -6.70
CA PRO A 100 -36.31 4.33 -6.69
C PRO A 100 -35.54 4.08 -5.39
N THR A 101 -34.25 3.76 -5.51
CA THR A 101 -33.32 3.65 -4.37
C THR A 101 -33.36 4.92 -3.50
N PRO A 102 -33.46 4.81 -2.17
CA PRO A 102 -33.53 5.97 -1.30
C PRO A 102 -32.20 6.76 -1.27
N PRO A 103 -32.24 8.09 -1.10
CA PRO A 103 -31.06 8.95 -1.07
C PRO A 103 -30.37 8.88 0.31
N ILE A 104 -29.91 7.70 0.69
CA ILE A 104 -29.16 7.49 1.93
C ILE A 104 -27.73 8.00 1.75
N GLY A 105 -27.31 8.97 2.55
CA GLY A 105 -25.95 9.53 2.46
C GLY A 105 -24.87 8.58 2.98
N LEU A 106 -23.72 8.51 2.31
CA LEU A 106 -22.59 7.67 2.75
C LEU A 106 -22.07 8.05 4.14
N VAL A 107 -22.13 9.34 4.48
CA VAL A 107 -21.80 9.83 5.83
C VAL A 107 -22.74 9.28 6.91
N ALA A 108 -24.01 9.04 6.58
CA ALA A 108 -24.94 8.44 7.54
C ALA A 108 -24.58 6.96 7.78
N LEU A 109 -24.16 6.25 6.74
CA LEU A 109 -23.70 4.87 6.84
C LEU A 109 -22.39 4.71 7.63
N ASP A 110 -21.39 5.57 7.40
CA ASP A 110 -20.15 5.60 8.22
C ASP A 110 -20.47 5.83 9.70
N ARG A 111 -21.36 6.78 9.99
CA ARG A 111 -21.78 7.08 11.36
C ARG A 111 -22.52 5.92 12.01
N PHE A 112 -23.37 5.22 11.26
CA PHE A 112 -24.02 4.01 11.72
C PHE A 112 -22.99 2.96 12.15
N VAL A 113 -22.00 2.66 11.32
CA VAL A 113 -20.94 1.70 11.67
C VAL A 113 -20.18 2.13 12.92
N ARG A 114 -19.80 3.41 13.04
CA ARG A 114 -19.11 3.93 14.25
C ARG A 114 -19.94 3.78 15.52
N ILE A 115 -21.25 4.02 15.45
CA ILE A 115 -22.15 3.85 16.59
C ILE A 115 -22.24 2.37 16.96
N ALA A 116 -22.42 1.48 15.98
CA ALA A 116 -22.49 0.05 16.21
C ALA A 116 -21.21 -0.50 16.86
N ARG A 117 -20.02 -0.03 16.43
CA ARG A 117 -18.74 -0.43 17.01
C ARG A 117 -18.50 0.13 18.41
N SER A 118 -18.99 1.33 18.71
CA SER A 118 -18.77 1.98 20.01
C SER A 118 -19.84 1.68 21.06
N GLY A 119 -20.99 1.14 20.64
CA GLY A 119 -22.17 0.92 21.51
C GLY A 119 -22.79 2.21 22.08
N SER A 120 -22.35 3.40 21.63
CA SER A 120 -22.77 4.67 22.24
C SER A 120 -22.91 5.80 21.22
N ILE A 121 -24.15 6.28 21.07
CA ILE A 121 -24.46 7.47 20.26
C ILE A 121 -23.80 8.71 20.89
N ARG A 122 -23.82 8.85 22.22
CA ARG A 122 -23.24 10.00 22.92
C ARG A 122 -21.72 10.06 22.72
N ALA A 123 -21.02 8.94 22.90
CA ALA A 123 -19.57 8.89 22.71
C ALA A 123 -19.19 9.19 21.25
N THR A 124 -19.91 8.59 20.29
CA THR A 124 -19.68 8.84 18.86
C THR A 124 -19.93 10.30 18.49
N ALA A 125 -21.03 10.90 18.96
CA ALA A 125 -21.33 12.30 18.71
C ALA A 125 -20.21 13.22 19.22
N LYS A 126 -19.73 12.98 20.45
CA LYS A 126 -18.60 13.72 21.04
C LYS A 126 -17.32 13.56 20.20
N ALA A 127 -16.98 12.32 19.81
CA ALA A 127 -15.79 12.04 19.00
C ALA A 127 -15.83 12.71 17.61
N LEU A 128 -17.03 12.84 17.03
CA LEU A 128 -17.25 13.49 15.74
C LEU A 128 -17.46 15.01 15.83
N GLY A 129 -17.52 15.59 17.05
CA GLY A 129 -17.84 16.99 17.26
C GLY A 129 -19.26 17.38 16.82
N LEU A 130 -20.21 16.45 16.92
CA LEU A 130 -21.61 16.63 16.54
C LEU A 130 -22.49 16.70 17.78
N GLY A 131 -23.64 17.37 17.67
CA GLY A 131 -24.67 17.30 18.70
C GLY A 131 -25.31 15.91 18.75
N GLN A 132 -25.46 15.31 19.94
CA GLN A 132 -26.16 14.03 20.10
C GLN A 132 -27.58 14.02 19.49
N PRO A 133 -28.41 15.09 19.61
CA PRO A 133 -29.72 15.13 18.95
C PRO A 133 -29.65 15.12 17.43
N GLN A 134 -28.57 15.66 16.85
CA GLN A 134 -28.33 15.60 15.40
C GLN A 134 -28.02 14.18 14.94
N LEU A 135 -27.11 13.49 15.65
CA LEU A 135 -26.72 12.12 15.32
C LEU A 135 -27.89 11.14 15.51
N THR A 136 -28.68 11.31 16.57
CA THR A 136 -29.87 10.48 16.84
C THR A 136 -30.92 10.62 15.74
N ARG A 137 -31.22 11.86 15.30
CA ARG A 137 -32.15 12.10 14.19
C ARG A 137 -31.65 11.47 12.89
N GLN A 138 -30.36 11.59 12.59
CA GLN A 138 -29.79 10.98 11.39
C GLN A 138 -29.89 9.45 11.40
N MET A 139 -29.73 8.80 12.56
CA MET A 139 -29.92 7.35 12.67
C MET A 139 -31.39 6.95 12.50
N ALA A 140 -32.33 7.70 13.09
CA ALA A 140 -33.76 7.47 12.89
C ALA A 140 -34.17 7.65 11.42
N ASP A 141 -33.59 8.64 10.73
CA ASP A 141 -33.81 8.83 9.30
C ASP A 141 -33.22 7.67 8.48
N LEU A 142 -32.04 7.16 8.85
CA LEU A 142 -31.43 6.00 8.21
C LEU A 142 -32.31 4.75 8.37
N GLU A 143 -32.75 4.46 9.59
CA GLU A 143 -33.67 3.36 9.89
C GLU A 143 -34.98 3.46 9.09
N ARG A 144 -35.53 4.67 8.95
CA ARG A 144 -36.72 4.93 8.13
C ARG A 144 -36.47 4.64 6.64
N HIS A 145 -35.35 5.10 6.09
CA HIS A 145 -35.01 4.83 4.69
C HIS A 145 -34.73 3.35 4.43
N LEU A 146 -34.14 2.63 5.39
CA LEU A 146 -33.91 1.19 5.32
C LEU A 146 -35.15 0.35 5.68
N GLY A 147 -36.16 0.93 6.34
CA GLY A 147 -37.37 0.22 6.77
C GLY A 147 -37.14 -0.77 7.93
N SER A 148 -35.98 -0.71 8.57
CA SER A 148 -35.57 -1.64 9.62
C SER A 148 -34.93 -0.88 10.78
N ARG A 149 -35.17 -1.36 12.00
CA ARG A 149 -34.42 -0.90 13.17
C ARG A 149 -33.00 -1.45 13.12
N LEU A 150 -32.03 -0.57 13.31
CA LEU A 150 -30.61 -0.87 13.35
C LEU A 150 -30.09 -0.91 14.79
N PHE A 151 -30.75 -0.19 15.70
CA PHE A 151 -30.36 -0.14 17.10
C PHE A 151 -31.51 -0.48 18.06
N GLU A 152 -31.15 -1.12 19.16
CA GLU A 152 -32.00 -1.35 20.33
C GLU A 152 -31.45 -0.64 21.56
N ARG A 153 -32.34 -0.26 22.47
CA ARG A 153 -31.95 0.38 23.73
C ARG A 153 -31.33 -0.68 24.65
N SER A 154 -30.21 -0.34 25.28
CA SER A 154 -29.54 -1.17 26.27
C SER A 154 -29.17 -0.35 27.51
N HIS A 155 -28.98 -1.00 28.66
CA HIS A 155 -28.61 -0.35 29.92
C HIS A 155 -27.29 0.45 29.82
N GLY A 156 -26.41 0.10 28.87
CA GLY A 156 -25.13 0.80 28.63
C GLY A 156 -25.11 1.76 27.43
N GLY A 157 -26.22 1.91 26.69
CA GLY A 157 -26.26 2.71 25.47
C GLY A 157 -27.15 2.10 24.38
N VAL A 158 -26.56 1.75 23.25
CA VAL A 158 -27.25 1.13 22.12
C VAL A 158 -26.57 -0.17 21.70
N LEU A 159 -27.36 -1.17 21.34
CA LEU A 159 -26.90 -2.43 20.76
C LEU A 159 -27.38 -2.53 19.31
N GLY A 160 -26.55 -3.10 18.44
CA GLY A 160 -26.95 -3.37 17.05
C GLY A 160 -28.00 -4.48 17.02
N THR A 161 -28.99 -4.36 16.14
CA THR A 161 -29.91 -5.46 15.82
C THR A 161 -29.23 -6.52 14.96
N ALA A 162 -29.81 -7.71 14.84
CA ALA A 162 -29.35 -8.73 13.89
C ALA A 162 -29.31 -8.21 12.43
N THR A 163 -30.20 -7.28 12.09
CA THR A 163 -30.17 -6.58 10.79
C THR A 163 -28.97 -5.67 10.67
N ALA A 164 -28.64 -4.90 11.72
CA ALA A 164 -27.42 -4.09 11.72
C ALA A 164 -26.16 -4.95 11.57
N GLU A 165 -26.05 -6.07 12.29
CA GLU A 165 -24.90 -6.98 12.20
C GLU A 165 -24.68 -7.50 10.78
N ARG A 166 -25.75 -7.85 10.05
CA ARG A 166 -25.68 -8.26 8.63
C ARG A 166 -25.28 -7.12 7.70
N ILE A 167 -25.73 -5.90 7.96
CA ILE A 167 -25.50 -4.74 7.08
C ILE A 167 -24.10 -4.13 7.27
N ILE A 168 -23.54 -4.15 8.48
CA ILE A 168 -22.23 -3.55 8.79
C ILE A 168 -21.12 -3.95 7.80
N PRO A 169 -20.83 -5.24 7.54
CA PRO A 169 -19.75 -5.61 6.63
C PRO A 169 -20.01 -5.16 5.18
N LEU A 170 -21.28 -5.09 4.76
CA LEU A 170 -21.65 -4.59 3.43
C LEU A 170 -21.42 -3.08 3.32
N VAL A 171 -21.75 -2.33 4.38
CA VAL A 171 -21.50 -0.88 4.47
C VAL A 171 -20.00 -0.60 4.48
N GLU A 172 -19.22 -1.32 5.29
CA GLU A 172 -17.76 -1.17 5.34
C GLU A 172 -17.16 -1.41 3.93
N ALA A 173 -17.56 -2.47 3.23
CA ALA A 173 -17.12 -2.74 1.87
C ALA A 173 -17.52 -1.64 0.86
N LEU A 174 -18.74 -1.09 0.97
CA LEU A 174 -19.18 0.01 0.12
C LEU A 174 -18.36 1.29 0.36
N LEU A 175 -18.08 1.61 1.63
CA LEU A 175 -17.27 2.77 2.00
C LEU A 175 -15.82 2.62 1.51
N ASP A 176 -15.27 1.41 1.52
CA ASP A 176 -13.95 1.12 0.96
C ASP A 176 -13.92 1.29 -0.57
N ILE A 177 -14.95 0.83 -1.28
CA ILE A 177 -15.09 1.08 -2.72
C ILE A 177 -15.16 2.59 -3.00
N TRP A 178 -15.98 3.31 -2.23
CA TRP A 178 -16.12 4.75 -2.36
C TRP A 178 -14.80 5.50 -2.09
N ALA A 179 -14.05 5.07 -1.08
CA ALA A 179 -12.72 5.60 -0.81
C ALA A 179 -11.78 5.39 -1.99
N ARG A 180 -11.78 4.22 -2.63
CA ARG A 180 -10.96 3.98 -3.85
C ARG A 180 -11.35 4.91 -5.00
N LEU A 181 -12.66 5.07 -5.24
CA LEU A 181 -13.19 5.95 -6.29
C LEU A 181 -12.83 7.44 -6.08
N THR A 182 -12.84 7.91 -4.83
CA THR A 182 -12.54 9.32 -4.51
C THR A 182 -11.06 9.60 -4.34
N HIS A 183 -10.27 8.63 -3.85
CA HIS A 183 -8.83 8.79 -3.70
C HIS A 183 -8.07 8.70 -5.03
N ALA A 184 -8.53 7.92 -6.00
CA ALA A 184 -7.82 7.74 -7.28
C ALA A 184 -7.56 9.05 -8.05
N SER A 185 -8.49 10.01 -7.98
CA SER A 185 -8.43 11.26 -8.76
C SER A 185 -7.83 12.40 -7.93
N ALA A 186 -8.14 12.47 -6.63
CA ALA A 186 -7.54 13.44 -5.72
C ALA A 186 -6.03 13.19 -5.54
N ASP A 187 -5.61 11.92 -5.56
CA ASP A 187 -4.20 11.55 -5.60
C ASP A 187 -3.55 11.91 -6.94
N ARG A 188 -4.23 11.74 -8.09
CA ARG A 188 -3.65 12.10 -9.40
C ARG A 188 -3.43 13.61 -9.54
N PHE A 189 -4.42 14.44 -9.18
CA PHE A 189 -4.29 15.91 -9.19
C PHE A 189 -3.35 16.45 -8.11
N ARG A 190 -3.24 15.82 -6.93
CA ARG A 190 -2.23 16.21 -5.92
C ARG A 190 -0.83 15.73 -6.32
N ARG A 191 -0.67 14.55 -6.93
CA ARG A 191 0.62 13.95 -7.27
C ARG A 191 1.25 14.46 -8.57
N ASP A 192 0.48 15.09 -9.46
CA ASP A 192 1.05 15.86 -10.57
C ASP A 192 1.91 17.04 -10.09
N ALA A 193 1.76 17.46 -8.81
CA ALA A 193 2.59 18.48 -8.15
C ALA A 193 3.25 18.01 -6.84
N ALA A 194 3.02 16.77 -6.36
CA ALA A 194 3.56 16.29 -5.10
C ALA A 194 4.86 15.50 -5.29
N THR A 195 5.76 15.67 -4.33
CA THR A 195 6.99 14.86 -4.22
C THR A 195 6.65 13.40 -3.94
N TRP A 196 7.13 12.50 -4.79
CA TRP A 196 7.16 11.07 -4.59
C TRP A 196 8.24 10.69 -3.58
N ARG A 197 7.94 9.84 -2.61
CA ARG A 197 8.87 9.45 -1.54
C ARG A 197 9.18 7.97 -1.62
N LEU A 198 10.39 7.65 -2.05
CA LEU A 198 10.93 6.30 -2.02
C LEU A 198 11.80 6.11 -0.78
N GLY A 199 11.48 5.10 0.02
CA GLY A 199 12.39 4.57 1.01
C GLY A 199 13.29 3.48 0.42
N ALA A 200 14.51 3.31 0.91
CA ALA A 200 15.37 2.20 0.51
C ALA A 200 16.18 1.67 1.69
N VAL A 201 16.48 0.38 1.72
CA VAL A 201 17.49 -0.14 2.64
C VAL A 201 18.86 0.46 2.31
N MET A 202 19.69 0.62 3.34
CA MET A 202 20.99 1.29 3.18
C MET A 202 21.88 0.55 2.17
N PRO A 203 22.38 1.25 1.13
CA PRO A 203 23.31 0.65 0.18
C PRO A 203 24.63 0.26 0.85
N LEU A 204 25.27 -0.81 0.37
CA LEU A 204 26.56 -1.25 0.90
C LEU A 204 27.73 -0.33 0.51
N GLY A 205 27.48 0.63 -0.37
CA GLY A 205 28.46 1.56 -0.91
C GLY A 205 28.05 2.07 -2.28
N PRO A 206 28.83 2.99 -2.89
CA PRO A 206 28.52 3.54 -4.22
C PRO A 206 28.49 2.47 -5.32
N GLU A 207 29.30 1.43 -5.19
CA GLU A 207 29.38 0.31 -6.14
C GLU A 207 28.27 -0.73 -5.96
N SER A 208 27.46 -0.62 -4.90
CA SER A 208 26.42 -1.60 -4.62
C SER A 208 25.29 -1.55 -5.63
N GLU A 209 24.64 -2.68 -5.84
CA GLU A 209 23.51 -2.78 -6.77
C GLU A 209 22.36 -1.85 -6.38
N ILE A 210 22.12 -1.68 -5.08
CA ILE A 210 21.10 -0.77 -4.53
C ILE A 210 21.42 0.68 -4.92
N ALA A 211 22.65 1.14 -4.70
CA ALA A 211 23.06 2.50 -5.07
C ALA A 211 22.89 2.74 -6.58
N ARG A 212 23.28 1.76 -7.41
CA ARG A 212 23.13 1.83 -8.87
C ARG A 212 21.65 1.88 -9.30
N MET A 213 20.80 1.04 -8.71
CA MET A 213 19.36 1.03 -8.99
C MET A 213 18.70 2.36 -8.61
N LEU A 214 19.05 2.93 -7.45
CA LEU A 214 18.54 4.22 -7.01
C LEU A 214 19.04 5.36 -7.90
N ALA A 215 20.29 5.32 -8.35
CA ALA A 215 20.84 6.28 -9.30
C ALA A 215 20.12 6.20 -10.66
N ALA A 216 19.95 5.00 -11.21
CA ALA A 216 19.23 4.77 -12.46
C ALA A 216 17.77 5.25 -12.37
N LEU A 217 17.09 4.93 -11.26
CA LEU A 217 15.74 5.44 -11.00
C LEU A 217 15.73 6.96 -10.98
N THR A 218 16.62 7.60 -10.22
CA THR A 218 16.63 9.05 -10.05
C THR A 218 16.83 9.76 -11.39
N ALA A 219 17.82 9.32 -12.18
CA ALA A 219 18.11 9.89 -13.49
C ALA A 219 16.94 9.71 -14.47
N ASN A 220 16.38 8.51 -14.55
CA ASN A 220 15.25 8.21 -15.44
C ASN A 220 13.96 8.92 -15.00
N TRP A 221 13.73 9.04 -13.70
CA TRP A 221 12.56 9.72 -13.14
C TRP A 221 12.58 11.21 -13.48
N GLN A 222 13.70 11.88 -13.23
CA GLN A 222 13.82 13.31 -13.53
C GLN A 222 13.61 13.61 -15.03
N ARG A 223 14.12 12.74 -15.91
CA ARG A 223 13.97 12.88 -17.37
C ARG A 223 12.53 12.68 -17.84
N THR A 224 11.84 11.69 -17.30
CA THR A 224 10.49 11.30 -17.75
C THR A 224 9.37 12.05 -17.01
N ARG A 225 9.67 12.59 -15.83
CA ARG A 225 8.71 13.24 -14.93
C ARG A 225 9.27 14.51 -14.26
N PRO A 226 9.74 15.52 -15.02
CA PRO A 226 10.43 16.69 -14.48
C PRO A 226 9.57 17.56 -13.55
N ARG A 227 8.23 17.44 -13.58
CA ARG A 227 7.31 18.18 -12.71
C ARG A 227 6.91 17.43 -11.44
N GLN A 228 7.37 16.19 -11.26
CA GLN A 228 7.04 15.36 -10.10
C GLN A 228 8.33 15.00 -9.35
N PRO A 229 8.74 15.78 -8.33
CA PRO A 229 9.99 15.55 -7.62
C PRO A 229 10.04 14.15 -7.00
N LEU A 230 11.23 13.54 -6.98
CA LEU A 230 11.48 12.28 -6.28
C LEU A 230 12.38 12.54 -5.08
N TYR A 231 11.93 12.14 -3.90
CA TYR A 231 12.68 12.11 -2.65
C TYR A 231 13.06 10.68 -2.33
N ILE A 232 14.34 10.44 -2.08
CA ILE A 232 14.87 9.13 -1.70
C ILE A 232 15.47 9.25 -0.30
N SER A 233 15.10 8.33 0.59
CA SER A 233 15.70 8.23 1.93
C SER A 233 16.09 6.79 2.21
N SER A 234 17.32 6.61 2.68
CA SER A 234 17.84 5.30 3.06
C SER A 234 17.78 5.12 4.57
N THR A 235 17.17 4.04 5.05
CA THR A 235 17.09 3.69 6.48
C THR A 235 16.92 2.17 6.67
N THR A 236 16.65 1.73 7.90
CA THR A 236 16.41 0.33 8.25
C THR A 236 15.08 -0.20 7.69
N ALA A 237 15.00 -1.51 7.47
CA ALA A 237 13.79 -2.16 6.95
C ALA A 237 12.54 -1.89 7.81
N ASP A 238 12.67 -1.88 9.14
CA ASP A 238 11.54 -1.62 10.05
C ASP A 238 11.00 -0.19 9.92
N GLU A 239 11.88 0.80 9.83
CA GLU A 239 11.48 2.20 9.63
C GLU A 239 10.84 2.42 8.27
N LEU A 240 11.31 1.70 7.24
CA LEU A 240 10.71 1.71 5.92
C LEU A 240 9.30 1.13 5.95
N LEU A 241 9.10 -0.01 6.61
CA LEU A 241 7.78 -0.64 6.78
C LEU A 241 6.83 0.25 7.60
N ALA A 242 7.29 0.82 8.72
CA ALA A 242 6.53 1.80 9.49
C ALA A 242 6.21 3.05 8.67
N GLY A 243 7.17 3.49 7.83
CA GLY A 243 7.02 4.61 6.92
C GLY A 243 5.99 4.37 5.81
N LEU A 244 5.90 3.14 5.29
CA LEU A 244 4.85 2.74 4.34
C LEU A 244 3.47 2.78 5.00
N ARG A 245 3.33 2.21 6.20
CA ARG A 245 2.06 2.18 6.96
C ARG A 245 1.57 3.59 7.33
N SER A 246 2.49 4.47 7.71
CA SER A 246 2.20 5.86 8.06
C SER A 246 2.12 6.81 6.87
N ARG A 247 2.28 6.31 5.63
CA ARG A 247 2.32 7.11 4.39
C ARG A 247 3.45 8.15 4.34
N ARG A 248 4.52 7.94 5.12
CA ARG A 248 5.78 8.70 4.99
C ARG A 248 6.51 8.32 3.69
N PHE A 249 6.39 7.07 3.26
CA PHE A 249 6.88 6.58 1.98
C PHE A 249 5.73 6.12 1.10
N ASP A 250 5.86 6.35 -0.21
CA ASP A 250 4.94 5.86 -1.23
C ASP A 250 5.32 4.45 -1.71
N ALA A 251 6.61 4.14 -1.70
CA ALA A 251 7.19 2.82 -1.96
C ALA A 251 8.48 2.65 -1.15
N ALA A 252 8.90 1.42 -0.91
CA ALA A 252 10.16 1.11 -0.26
C ALA A 252 10.89 -0.06 -0.93
N LEU A 253 12.19 0.09 -1.19
CA LEU A 253 13.06 -0.99 -1.65
C LEU A 253 13.63 -1.70 -0.41
N LEU A 254 13.23 -2.96 -0.20
CA LEU A 254 13.50 -3.74 1.00
C LEU A 254 14.30 -5.00 0.68
N ASP A 255 15.10 -5.47 1.64
CA ASP A 255 15.82 -6.74 1.56
C ASP A 255 15.03 -7.90 2.22
N VAL A 256 13.76 -8.01 1.83
CA VAL A 256 12.82 -9.02 2.36
C VAL A 256 12.51 -10.10 1.33
N ALA A 257 12.43 -11.35 1.80
CA ALA A 257 12.00 -12.49 1.00
C ALA A 257 10.47 -12.53 0.84
N GLU A 258 9.73 -12.10 1.86
CA GLU A 258 8.26 -12.09 1.87
C GLU A 258 7.72 -10.67 1.97
N ILE A 259 6.65 -10.40 1.21
CA ILE A 259 5.96 -9.12 1.20
C ILE A 259 4.96 -9.08 2.37
N PRO A 260 4.92 -8.01 3.18
CA PRO A 260 3.92 -7.86 4.23
C PRO A 260 2.48 -7.97 3.71
N LEU A 261 1.59 -8.61 4.49
CA LEU A 261 0.19 -8.86 4.09
C LEU A 261 -0.63 -7.60 3.77
N ASP A 262 -0.26 -6.45 4.37
CA ASP A 262 -0.90 -5.15 4.17
C ASP A 262 -0.36 -4.37 2.96
N CYS A 263 0.60 -4.94 2.24
CA CYS A 263 1.26 -4.33 1.09
C CYS A 263 1.16 -5.22 -0.16
N ASP A 264 1.47 -4.60 -1.30
CA ASP A 264 1.81 -5.29 -2.53
C ASP A 264 3.31 -5.06 -2.80
N GLY A 265 3.91 -5.86 -3.68
CA GLY A 265 5.31 -5.67 -4.03
C GLY A 265 5.77 -6.59 -5.13
N ARG A 266 6.98 -6.35 -5.62
CA ARG A 266 7.61 -7.17 -6.64
C ARG A 266 9.10 -7.33 -6.42
N LEU A 267 9.57 -8.57 -6.60
CA LEU A 267 10.98 -8.90 -6.62
C LEU A 267 11.68 -8.13 -7.75
N VAL A 268 12.71 -7.38 -7.38
CA VAL A 268 13.47 -6.54 -8.31
C VAL A 268 14.75 -7.23 -8.73
N SER A 269 15.51 -7.74 -7.75
CA SER A 269 16.79 -8.41 -7.96
C SER A 269 17.02 -9.49 -6.91
N GLN A 270 17.84 -10.48 -7.26
CA GLN A 270 18.38 -11.48 -6.35
C GLN A 270 19.87 -11.63 -6.57
N MET A 271 20.66 -11.42 -5.52
CA MET A 271 22.11 -11.45 -5.58
C MET A 271 22.66 -12.63 -4.77
N PRO A 272 23.59 -13.42 -5.31
CA PRO A 272 24.32 -14.43 -4.53
C PRO A 272 25.09 -13.79 -3.37
N LEU A 273 25.14 -14.52 -2.25
CA LEU A 273 25.94 -14.15 -1.09
C LEU A 273 27.27 -14.92 -1.07
N ALA A 274 28.30 -14.25 -0.56
CA ALA A 274 29.62 -14.83 -0.37
C ALA A 274 30.15 -14.49 1.03
N LEU A 275 30.95 -15.39 1.61
CA LEU A 275 31.77 -15.10 2.78
C LEU A 275 33.03 -14.36 2.32
N ALA A 276 33.14 -13.09 2.68
CA ALA A 276 34.26 -12.23 2.37
C ALA A 276 35.29 -12.24 3.51
N GLY A 277 36.57 -12.19 3.17
CA GLY A 277 37.66 -12.18 4.14
C GLY A 277 39.03 -11.91 3.51
N PRO A 278 40.10 -11.85 4.31
CA PRO A 278 41.46 -11.71 3.80
C PRO A 278 41.87 -12.94 2.98
N ALA A 279 42.51 -12.72 1.83
CA ALA A 279 42.94 -13.81 0.95
C ALA A 279 43.87 -14.82 1.63
N SER A 280 44.79 -14.34 2.47
CA SER A 280 45.71 -15.17 3.24
C SER A 280 45.01 -16.05 4.28
N VAL A 281 43.90 -15.57 4.84
CA VAL A 281 43.09 -16.32 5.80
C VAL A 281 42.28 -17.36 5.03
N LEU A 282 41.52 -16.96 4.02
CA LEU A 282 40.64 -17.89 3.29
C LEU A 282 41.41 -19.04 2.62
N SER A 283 42.62 -18.79 2.11
CA SER A 283 43.45 -19.84 1.52
C SER A 283 44.05 -20.80 2.55
N ALA A 284 44.36 -20.33 3.77
CA ALA A 284 44.99 -21.14 4.81
C ALA A 284 44.08 -22.25 5.38
N PHE A 285 42.76 -22.09 5.32
CA PHE A 285 41.81 -23.06 5.87
C PHE A 285 41.27 -24.06 4.84
N ALA A 286 41.66 -23.98 3.56
CA ALA A 286 41.40 -24.98 2.52
C ALA A 286 39.93 -25.51 2.42
N GLY A 287 38.94 -24.67 2.75
CA GLY A 287 37.52 -25.05 2.72
C GLY A 287 36.95 -25.61 4.04
N ASP A 288 37.74 -25.73 5.10
CA ASP A 288 37.27 -26.03 6.46
C ASP A 288 36.57 -24.80 7.06
N LEU A 289 35.29 -24.63 6.72
CA LEU A 289 34.46 -23.50 7.14
C LEU A 289 34.30 -23.40 8.67
N PRO A 290 34.02 -24.49 9.42
CA PRO A 290 33.89 -24.38 10.88
C PRO A 290 35.14 -23.84 11.55
N ARG A 291 36.31 -24.33 11.15
CA ARG A 291 37.58 -23.87 11.72
C ARG A 291 37.91 -22.43 11.32
N LEU A 292 37.62 -22.04 10.07
CA LEU A 292 37.77 -20.67 9.59
C LEU A 292 36.90 -19.70 10.40
N LEU A 293 35.62 -20.01 10.57
CA LEU A 293 34.65 -19.15 11.27
C LEU A 293 34.98 -19.00 12.77
N ALA A 294 35.61 -20.00 13.38
CA ALA A 294 36.10 -19.92 14.76
C ALA A 294 37.41 -19.14 14.90
N ALA A 295 38.23 -19.06 13.83
CA ALA A 295 39.55 -18.43 13.87
C ALA A 295 39.51 -16.91 13.67
N CYS A 296 38.42 -16.36 13.11
CA CYS A 296 38.32 -14.94 12.80
C CYS A 296 37.01 -14.34 13.31
N PRO A 297 37.01 -13.09 13.80
CA PRO A 297 35.78 -12.41 14.15
C PRO A 297 34.93 -12.15 12.89
N ILE A 298 33.62 -12.31 13.03
CA ILE A 298 32.66 -12.14 11.95
C ILE A 298 31.88 -10.85 12.20
N ALA A 299 32.08 -9.87 11.32
CA ALA A 299 31.27 -8.66 11.31
C ALA A 299 29.90 -9.00 10.70
N VAL A 300 28.83 -8.67 11.41
CA VAL A 300 27.47 -8.93 10.97
C VAL A 300 26.65 -7.63 11.02
N PRO A 301 25.77 -7.38 10.03
CA PRO A 301 24.84 -6.28 10.12
C PRO A 301 23.85 -6.47 11.28
N SER A 302 23.12 -5.40 11.64
CA SER A 302 22.10 -5.43 12.68
C SER A 302 21.08 -6.55 12.49
N VAL A 303 20.59 -7.12 13.60
CA VAL A 303 19.61 -8.23 13.69
C VAL A 303 18.35 -8.07 12.84
N ARG A 304 18.03 -6.83 12.46
CA ARG A 304 16.83 -6.45 11.71
C ARG A 304 17.03 -6.38 10.20
N SER A 305 18.24 -6.64 9.69
CA SER A 305 18.50 -6.65 8.24
C SER A 305 18.28 -8.02 7.60
N GLY A 306 17.90 -8.04 6.33
CA GLY A 306 17.81 -9.26 5.54
C GLY A 306 19.17 -9.96 5.44
N LEU A 307 20.26 -9.21 5.28
CA LEU A 307 21.60 -9.79 5.29
C LEU A 307 21.93 -10.52 6.60
N ARG A 308 21.59 -9.95 7.76
CA ARG A 308 21.84 -10.61 9.04
C ARG A 308 21.06 -11.92 9.19
N ARG A 309 19.82 -11.97 8.73
CA ARG A 309 19.01 -13.20 8.69
C ARG A 309 19.68 -14.27 7.83
N GLU A 310 20.13 -13.90 6.64
CA GLU A 310 20.83 -14.83 5.74
C GLU A 310 22.17 -15.31 6.32
N THR A 311 22.92 -14.42 6.98
CA THR A 311 24.14 -14.80 7.71
C THR A 311 23.85 -15.77 8.84
N ALA A 312 22.80 -15.53 9.63
CA ALA A 312 22.41 -16.42 10.72
C ALA A 312 22.06 -17.81 10.18
N ARG A 313 21.23 -17.87 9.12
CA ARG A 313 20.90 -19.13 8.44
C ARG A 313 22.14 -19.86 7.93
N PHE A 314 23.06 -19.16 7.26
CA PHE A 314 24.32 -19.75 6.82
C PHE A 314 25.14 -20.33 7.97
N LEU A 315 25.29 -19.59 9.06
CA LEU A 315 26.01 -20.07 10.25
C LEU A 315 25.30 -21.28 10.86
N ASP A 316 23.97 -21.29 10.87
CA ASP A 316 23.18 -22.38 11.43
C ASP A 316 23.25 -23.67 10.62
N ASP A 317 23.32 -23.55 9.30
CA ASP A 317 23.48 -24.68 8.38
C ASP A 317 24.92 -25.23 8.37
N THR A 318 25.91 -24.39 8.73
CA THR A 318 27.35 -24.72 8.64
C THR A 318 27.92 -25.24 9.95
N LEU A 319 27.40 -24.78 11.09
CA LEU A 319 27.99 -25.02 12.42
C LEU A 319 27.01 -25.75 13.33
N ASP A 320 27.53 -26.66 14.15
CA ASP A 320 26.77 -27.21 15.26
C ASP A 320 26.65 -26.22 16.43
N GLU A 321 25.85 -26.59 17.44
CA GLU A 321 25.59 -25.73 18.61
C GLU A 321 26.85 -25.42 19.44
N THR A 322 27.81 -26.35 19.48
CA THR A 322 29.05 -26.18 20.23
C THR A 322 30.02 -25.27 19.47
N GLU A 323 30.10 -25.42 18.15
CA GLU A 323 30.90 -24.59 17.24
C GLU A 323 30.38 -23.16 17.21
N ARG A 324 29.06 -22.95 17.15
CA ARG A 324 28.44 -21.61 17.23
C ARG A 324 28.77 -20.85 18.51
N ARG A 325 29.05 -21.54 19.62
CA ARG A 325 29.47 -20.88 20.87
C ARG A 325 30.93 -20.42 20.84
N ARG A 326 31.72 -20.91 19.88
CA ARG A 326 33.15 -20.59 19.74
C ARG A 326 33.43 -19.47 18.75
N ILE A 327 32.47 -19.12 17.89
CA ILE A 327 32.65 -18.01 16.94
C ILE A 327 32.45 -16.66 17.63
N ALA A 328 33.20 -15.65 17.17
CA ALA A 328 33.06 -14.28 17.66
C ALA A 328 32.26 -13.44 16.66
N LEU A 329 31.03 -13.05 17.02
CA LEU A 329 30.20 -12.14 16.22
C LEU A 329 30.34 -10.70 16.72
N VAL A 330 30.54 -9.77 15.78
CA VAL A 330 30.55 -8.33 16.05
C VAL A 330 29.43 -7.69 15.26
N GLU A 331 28.42 -7.18 15.95
CA GLU A 331 27.29 -6.47 15.32
C GLU A 331 27.70 -5.04 14.96
N VAL A 332 27.46 -4.66 13.71
CA VAL A 332 27.83 -3.36 13.16
C VAL A 332 26.68 -2.82 12.31
N ASP A 333 26.08 -1.70 12.73
CA ASP A 333 24.96 -1.06 12.04
C ASP A 333 25.39 -0.18 10.84
N SER A 334 26.67 -0.22 10.49
CA SER A 334 27.27 0.55 9.40
C SER A 334 27.98 -0.37 8.42
N ILE A 335 27.42 -0.53 7.23
CA ILE A 335 28.04 -1.34 6.18
C ILE A 335 29.45 -0.86 5.79
N PRO A 336 29.72 0.45 5.61
CA PRO A 336 31.08 0.90 5.31
C PRO A 336 32.11 0.45 6.35
N VAL A 337 31.70 0.37 7.63
CA VAL A 337 32.55 -0.16 8.70
C VAL A 337 32.79 -1.66 8.50
N ILE A 338 31.74 -2.44 8.20
CA ILE A 338 31.88 -3.88 7.90
C ILE A 338 32.86 -4.11 6.75
N ILE A 339 32.75 -3.34 5.66
CA ILE A 339 33.65 -3.45 4.51
C ILE A 339 35.10 -3.17 4.91
N ASN A 340 35.35 -2.13 5.71
CA ASN A 340 36.69 -1.81 6.19
C ASN A 340 37.22 -2.89 7.15
N LEU A 341 36.38 -3.46 8.02
CA LEU A 341 36.77 -4.56 8.90
C LEU A 341 37.26 -5.78 8.10
N VAL A 342 36.54 -6.13 7.04
CA VAL A 342 36.93 -7.22 6.13
C VAL A 342 38.20 -6.87 5.36
N ALA A 343 38.26 -5.68 4.78
CA ALA A 343 39.36 -5.28 3.89
C ALA A 343 40.68 -5.00 4.63
N GLN A 344 40.63 -4.55 5.89
CA GLN A 344 41.79 -3.97 6.58
C GLN A 344 42.08 -4.59 7.95
N HIS A 345 41.12 -5.28 8.57
CA HIS A 345 41.24 -5.71 9.98
C HIS A 345 41.08 -7.21 10.20
N GLY A 346 41.03 -8.02 9.14
CA GLY A 346 41.03 -9.47 9.28
C GLY A 346 39.67 -10.09 9.62
N TYR A 347 38.57 -9.34 9.46
CA TYR A 347 37.23 -9.85 9.76
C TYR A 347 36.67 -10.65 8.59
N LEU A 348 35.74 -11.54 8.92
CA LEU A 348 34.86 -12.18 7.96
C LEU A 348 33.51 -11.46 7.90
N SER A 349 32.83 -11.49 6.76
CA SER A 349 31.42 -11.05 6.67
C SER A 349 30.73 -11.72 5.50
N VAL A 350 29.44 -12.05 5.66
CA VAL A 350 28.59 -12.49 4.54
C VAL A 350 28.03 -11.26 3.84
N LEU A 351 28.34 -11.10 2.55
CA LEU A 351 28.00 -9.92 1.75
C LEU A 351 27.62 -10.33 0.31
N PRO A 352 26.86 -9.50 -0.43
CA PRO A 352 26.56 -9.77 -1.84
C PRO A 352 27.82 -9.75 -2.71
N GLU A 353 27.99 -10.80 -3.50
CA GLU A 353 29.15 -10.98 -4.39
C GLU A 353 29.35 -9.78 -5.34
N SER A 354 28.26 -9.32 -5.94
CA SER A 354 28.27 -8.21 -6.90
C SER A 354 28.77 -6.89 -6.29
N SER A 355 28.55 -6.68 -5.00
CA SER A 355 28.99 -5.47 -4.29
C SER A 355 30.48 -5.53 -3.95
N LEU A 356 31.02 -6.73 -3.72
CA LEU A 356 32.45 -6.93 -3.44
C LEU A 356 33.28 -6.89 -4.71
N ALA A 357 32.85 -7.58 -5.77
CA ALA A 357 33.60 -7.75 -7.01
C ALA A 357 33.89 -6.42 -7.75
N ARG A 358 33.10 -5.38 -7.46
CA ARG A 358 33.22 -4.04 -8.06
C ARG A 358 34.08 -3.07 -7.25
N MET A 359 34.53 -3.47 -6.06
CA MET A 359 35.43 -2.65 -5.26
C MET A 359 36.78 -2.49 -5.96
N HIS A 360 37.42 -1.33 -5.78
CA HIS A 360 38.75 -1.06 -6.34
C HIS A 360 39.82 -2.07 -5.90
N ARG A 361 39.65 -2.63 -4.70
CA ARG A 361 40.43 -3.76 -4.17
C ARG A 361 39.46 -4.75 -3.53
N PRO A 362 38.95 -5.73 -4.29
CA PRO A 362 37.97 -6.66 -3.77
C PRO A 362 38.62 -7.59 -2.74
N PRO A 363 37.97 -7.87 -1.60
CA PRO A 363 38.42 -8.92 -0.70
C PRO A 363 38.29 -10.29 -1.37
N ALA A 364 39.02 -11.28 -0.87
CA ALA A 364 38.80 -12.66 -1.29
C ALA A 364 37.44 -13.14 -0.77
N MET A 365 36.85 -14.09 -1.49
CA MET A 365 35.48 -14.54 -1.23
C MET A 365 35.31 -16.04 -1.44
N ILE A 366 34.47 -16.66 -0.60
CA ILE A 366 33.96 -18.03 -0.77
C ILE A 366 32.47 -17.92 -1.09
N GLN A 367 32.05 -18.42 -2.25
CA GLN A 367 30.63 -18.45 -2.62
C GLN A 367 29.87 -19.42 -1.72
N LEU A 368 28.74 -18.98 -1.16
CA LEU A 368 27.97 -19.78 -0.20
C LEU A 368 27.04 -20.80 -0.89
N GLY A 369 26.94 -20.78 -2.22
CA GLY A 369 26.06 -21.63 -2.99
C GLY A 369 24.68 -21.00 -3.28
N PRO A 370 23.85 -21.67 -4.10
CA PRO A 370 22.66 -21.05 -4.69
C PRO A 370 21.53 -20.75 -3.69
N ALA A 371 21.55 -21.38 -2.51
CA ALA A 371 20.55 -21.21 -1.46
C ALA A 371 20.64 -19.84 -0.76
N TYR A 372 21.83 -19.25 -0.67
CA TYR A 372 22.07 -18.00 0.05
C TYR A 372 22.07 -16.82 -0.91
N ARG A 373 20.98 -16.06 -0.88
CA ARG A 373 20.76 -14.92 -1.76
C ARG A 373 20.14 -13.76 -1.01
N GLN A 374 20.59 -12.55 -1.31
CA GLN A 374 19.88 -11.35 -0.93
C GLN A 374 18.78 -11.07 -1.96
N SER A 375 17.53 -11.05 -1.51
CA SER A 375 16.39 -10.64 -2.34
C SER A 375 16.09 -9.17 -2.10
N LEU A 376 16.03 -8.38 -3.18
CA LEU A 376 15.59 -6.99 -3.15
C LEU A 376 14.20 -6.89 -3.75
N THR A 377 13.25 -6.42 -2.95
CA THR A 377 11.84 -6.34 -3.29
C THR A 377 11.39 -4.89 -3.15
N LEU A 378 10.77 -4.34 -4.19
CA LEU A 378 10.08 -3.05 -4.07
C LEU A 378 8.68 -3.31 -3.54
N VAL A 379 8.32 -2.66 -2.45
CA VAL A 379 7.06 -2.84 -1.72
C VAL A 379 6.31 -1.51 -1.67
N TRP A 380 4.99 -1.54 -1.80
CA TRP A 380 4.13 -0.36 -1.77
C TRP A 380 2.77 -0.68 -1.12
N PRO A 381 2.03 0.35 -0.63
CA PRO A 381 0.70 0.13 -0.06
C PRO A 381 -0.28 -0.40 -1.12
N ARG A 382 -1.24 -1.24 -0.71
CA ARG A 382 -2.23 -1.80 -1.64
C ARG A 382 -3.00 -0.74 -2.42
N GLY A 383 -3.18 -0.99 -3.72
CA GLY A 383 -4.01 -0.17 -4.60
C GLY A 383 -3.45 -0.06 -6.02
N ALA A 384 -4.34 -0.06 -7.02
CA ALA A 384 -3.97 -0.12 -8.45
C ALA A 384 -2.95 0.95 -8.87
N PHE A 385 -3.10 2.19 -8.38
CA PHE A 385 -2.17 3.28 -8.73
C PHE A 385 -0.79 3.14 -8.07
N ALA A 386 -0.73 2.63 -6.84
CA ALA A 386 0.55 2.33 -6.19
C ALA A 386 1.28 1.22 -6.96
N GLY A 387 0.54 0.23 -7.47
CA GLY A 387 1.05 -0.80 -8.38
C GLY A 387 1.64 -0.23 -9.67
N GLU A 388 0.91 0.61 -10.41
CA GLU A 388 1.40 1.23 -11.65
C GLU A 388 2.71 2.00 -11.44
N ILE A 389 2.83 2.71 -10.32
CA ILE A 389 4.01 3.50 -10.00
C ILE A 389 5.15 2.62 -9.51
N GLY A 390 4.87 1.61 -8.69
CA GLY A 390 5.85 0.60 -8.30
C GLY A 390 6.46 -0.07 -9.54
N GLU A 391 5.63 -0.49 -10.49
CA GLU A 391 6.10 -1.08 -11.75
C GLU A 391 6.96 -0.12 -12.58
N LEU A 392 6.55 1.14 -12.65
CA LEU A 392 7.34 2.17 -13.32
C LEU A 392 8.69 2.42 -12.62
N MET A 393 8.71 2.50 -11.28
CA MET A 393 9.95 2.67 -10.53
C MET A 393 10.90 1.51 -10.83
N ILE A 394 10.39 0.27 -10.88
CA ILE A 394 11.23 -0.89 -11.18
C ILE A 394 11.75 -0.86 -12.61
N SER A 395 10.92 -0.47 -13.59
CA SER A 395 11.39 -0.35 -14.98
C SER A 395 12.50 0.69 -15.11
N MET A 396 12.38 1.82 -14.39
CA MET A 396 13.41 2.85 -14.33
C MET A 396 14.68 2.42 -13.60
N MET A 397 14.57 1.60 -12.54
CA MET A 397 15.72 1.02 -11.83
C MET A 397 16.49 0.03 -12.73
N LYS A 398 15.79 -0.69 -13.62
CA LYS A 398 16.36 -1.69 -14.51
C LYS A 398 16.87 -1.13 -15.85
N ALA A 399 16.41 0.05 -16.24
CA ALA A 399 16.85 0.69 -17.47
C ALA A 399 18.32 1.09 -17.40
N SER A 400 19.11 0.68 -18.40
CA SER A 400 20.50 1.12 -18.57
C SER A 400 20.56 2.65 -18.76
N ALA A 401 21.64 3.27 -18.30
CA ALA A 401 21.92 4.66 -18.67
C ALA A 401 22.00 4.75 -20.21
N PRO A 402 21.36 5.74 -20.85
CA PRO A 402 21.61 5.99 -22.26
C PRO A 402 23.10 6.31 -22.42
N THR A 403 23.76 5.58 -23.33
CA THR A 403 25.14 5.80 -23.79
C THR A 403 25.33 7.19 -24.36
#